data_AF-A0A2D7C1M3-F1
#
_entry.id   AF-A0A2D7C1M3-F1
#
_cell.length_a   1.000
_cell.length_b   1.000
_cell.length_c   1.000
_cell.angle_alpha   90.00
_cell.angle_beta   90.00
_cell.angle_gamma   90.00
#
_symmetry.space_group_name_H-M   'P 1'
#
loop_
_entity.id
_entity.type
_entity.pdbx_description
1 polymer ?
#
loop_
_entity_poly.entity_id
_entity_poly.type
_entity_poly.pdbx_seq_one_letter_code
_entity_poly.pdbx_strand_id
1 'polypeptide(L)'
;MSDKKKYNRKKNSETLDKKKVYQDMNKCKTAEDLNENFITPFTKALVDVCGSRGYVINIYGDSCNLVISPDNHSENIYKIINSYLDELDIN
;
A
#
# COMPACT_ATOMS: atom_id res chain seq x y z
N MET A 1 9.81 -31.54 16.45
CA MET A 1 8.68 -30.65 16.78
C MET A 1 9.23 -29.23 16.83
N SER A 2 8.83 -28.37 15.88
CA SER A 2 9.41 -27.03 15.74
C SER A 2 8.61 -26.03 16.57
N ASP A 3 9.26 -25.41 17.55
CA ASP A 3 8.67 -24.41 18.43
C ASP A 3 8.22 -23.16 17.65
N LYS A 4 6.90 -23.03 17.47
CA LYS A 4 6.28 -21.80 16.97
C LYS A 4 6.40 -20.72 18.03
N LYS A 5 7.45 -19.90 17.95
CA LYS A 5 7.55 -18.63 18.69
C LYS A 5 6.32 -17.76 18.34
N LYS A 6 5.36 -17.71 19.26
CA LYS A 6 4.23 -16.77 19.21
C LYS A 6 4.79 -15.35 19.32
N TYR A 7 4.76 -14.61 18.22
CA TYR A 7 5.07 -13.19 18.19
C TYR A 7 4.06 -12.43 19.05
N ASN A 8 4.42 -12.16 20.30
CA ASN A 8 3.70 -11.27 21.19
C ASN A 8 3.97 -9.82 20.78
N ARG A 9 3.25 -9.32 19.75
CA ARG A 9 3.25 -7.89 19.44
C ARG A 9 2.31 -7.20 20.44
N LYS A 10 2.89 -6.59 21.50
CA LYS A 10 2.16 -5.66 22.39
C LYS A 10 1.40 -4.66 21.51
N LYS A 11 0.08 -4.75 21.54
CA LYS A 11 -0.83 -3.86 20.82
C LYS A 11 -0.93 -2.55 21.60
N ASN A 12 0.12 -1.73 21.54
CA ASN A 12 -0.03 -0.29 21.77
C ASN A 12 -0.80 0.26 20.57
N SER A 13 -2.12 0.09 20.61
CA SER A 13 -3.04 0.72 19.69
C SER A 13 -3.19 2.17 20.16
N GLU A 14 -2.18 3.00 19.94
CA GLU A 14 -2.46 4.43 19.76
C GLU A 14 -3.39 4.51 18.57
N THR A 15 -4.67 4.75 18.86
CA THR A 15 -5.69 4.86 17.82
C THR A 15 -5.32 6.06 16.96
N LEU A 16 -4.98 5.81 15.70
CA LEU A 16 -4.66 6.87 14.75
C LEU A 16 -5.86 7.83 14.67
N ASP A 17 -5.69 9.07 15.14
CA ASP A 17 -6.70 10.11 14.97
C ASP A 17 -6.73 10.55 13.50
N LYS A 18 -7.61 9.91 12.74
CA LYS A 18 -7.78 10.16 11.30
C LYS A 18 -8.08 11.63 10.99
N LYS A 19 -8.81 12.32 11.89
CA LYS A 19 -9.17 13.73 11.69
C LYS A 19 -7.93 14.61 11.85
N LYS A 20 -7.10 14.33 12.85
CA LYS A 20 -5.84 15.03 13.06
C LYS A 20 -4.86 14.81 11.90
N VAL A 21 -4.70 13.57 11.43
CA VAL A 21 -3.84 13.27 10.27
C VAL A 21 -4.27 14.08 9.05
N TYR A 22 -5.56 14.10 8.73
CA TYR A 22 -6.07 14.88 7.60
C TYR A 22 -5.87 16.39 7.79
N GLN A 23 -6.06 16.90 9.00
CA GLN A 23 -5.79 18.30 9.30
C GLN A 23 -4.32 18.66 9.15
N ASP A 24 -3.41 17.77 9.55
CA ASP A 24 -1.98 18.02 9.45
C ASP A 24 -1.49 17.94 7.99
N MET A 25 -2.06 17.05 7.17
CA MET A 25 -1.83 17.04 5.71
C MET A 25 -2.22 18.37 5.05
N ASN A 26 -3.36 18.97 5.45
CA ASN A 26 -3.80 20.26 4.91
C ASN A 26 -2.95 21.46 5.39
N LYS A 27 -2.07 21.28 6.38
CA LYS A 27 -1.14 22.31 6.84
C LYS A 27 0.17 22.31 6.06
N CYS A 28 0.45 21.26 5.29
CA CYS A 28 1.63 21.22 4.44
C CYS A 28 1.58 22.36 3.42
N LYS A 29 2.66 23.14 3.37
CA LYS A 29 2.68 24.38 2.57
C LYS A 29 3.04 24.14 1.11
N THR A 30 3.68 23.01 0.82
CA THR A 30 4.09 22.62 -0.53
C THR A 30 3.79 21.13 -0.77
N ALA A 31 3.83 20.74 -2.03
CA ALA A 31 3.64 19.34 -2.43
C ALA A 31 4.78 18.46 -1.89
N GLU A 32 6.01 18.98 -1.84
CA GLU A 32 7.19 18.30 -1.28
C GLU A 32 7.00 18.03 0.21
N ASP A 33 6.53 19.03 0.97
CA ASP A 33 6.26 18.92 2.40
C ASP A 33 5.17 17.88 2.69
N LEU A 34 4.12 17.82 1.87
CA LEU A 34 3.09 16.77 1.96
C LEU A 34 3.66 15.39 1.59
N ASN A 35 4.51 15.33 0.57
CA ASN A 35 5.08 14.09 0.07
C ASN A 35 6.04 13.44 1.07
N GLU A 36 6.92 14.24 1.68
CA GLU A 36 7.91 13.78 2.66
C GLU A 36 7.25 13.35 3.97
N ASN A 37 6.28 14.12 4.47
CA ASN A 37 5.71 13.89 5.80
C ASN A 37 4.57 12.88 5.84
N PHE A 38 3.83 12.70 4.73
CA PHE A 38 2.61 11.87 4.74
C PHE A 38 2.60 10.81 3.64
N ILE A 39 2.83 11.20 2.38
CA ILE A 39 2.67 10.27 1.25
C ILE A 39 3.74 9.18 1.27
N THR A 40 5.01 9.55 1.39
CA THR A 40 6.13 8.58 1.41
C THR A 40 6.03 7.64 2.62
N PRO A 41 5.80 8.12 3.86
CA PRO A 41 5.58 7.25 5.01
C PRO A 41 4.37 6.32 4.85
N PHE A 42 3.26 6.83 4.30
CA PHE A 42 2.07 6.03 4.05
C PHE A 42 2.34 4.92 3.03
N THR A 43 2.98 5.24 1.90
CA THR A 43 3.35 4.27 0.86
C THR A 43 4.28 3.20 1.42
N LYS A 44 5.28 3.59 2.23
CA LYS A 44 6.16 2.62 2.91
C LYS A 44 5.37 1.70 3.85
N ALA A 45 4.49 2.27 4.68
CA ALA A 45 3.66 1.48 5.59
C ALA A 45 2.71 0.54 4.83
N LEU A 46 2.17 0.98 3.69
CA LEU A 46 1.33 0.18 2.81
C LEU A 46 2.12 -0.99 2.21
N VAL A 47 3.33 -0.75 1.71
CA VAL A 47 4.25 -1.79 1.22
C VAL A 47 4.57 -2.80 2.30
N ASP A 48 4.91 -2.36 3.52
CA ASP A 48 5.23 -3.26 4.63
C ASP A 48 4.02 -4.13 5.04
N VAL A 49 2.81 -3.54 5.04
CA VAL A 49 1.56 -4.24 5.35
C VAL A 49 1.19 -5.26 4.28
N CYS A 50 1.37 -4.91 3.00
CA CYS A 50 1.09 -5.79 1.87
C CYS A 50 2.12 -6.93 1.78
N GLY A 51 3.42 -6.61 1.86
CA GLY A 51 4.50 -7.59 1.83
C GLY A 51 4.40 -8.60 2.97
N SER A 52 4.03 -8.16 4.18
CA SER A 52 3.80 -9.07 5.32
C SER A 52 2.58 -9.98 5.17
N ARG A 53 1.75 -9.78 4.15
CA ARG A 53 0.50 -10.53 3.91
C ARG A 53 0.47 -11.25 2.57
N GLY A 54 1.53 -11.15 1.75
CA GLY A 54 1.58 -11.72 0.41
C GLY A 54 0.90 -10.89 -0.68
N TYR A 55 0.42 -9.68 -0.36
CA TYR A 55 -0.26 -8.82 -1.33
C TYR A 55 0.72 -8.15 -2.29
N VAL A 56 0.33 -8.06 -3.56
CA VAL A 56 1.09 -7.37 -4.62
C VAL A 56 0.56 -5.94 -4.78
N ILE A 57 1.44 -4.94 -4.74
CA ILE A 57 1.12 -3.53 -5.04
C ILE A 57 1.64 -3.22 -6.45
N ASN A 58 0.79 -2.63 -7.30
CA ASN A 58 1.16 -2.20 -8.64
C ASN A 58 1.05 -0.66 -8.75
N ILE A 59 2.08 -0.01 -9.28
CA ILE A 59 2.12 1.45 -9.51
C ILE A 59 2.51 1.65 -10.98
N TYR A 60 1.67 2.35 -11.76
CA TYR A 60 1.89 2.59 -13.19
C TYR A 60 1.98 4.10 -13.51
N GLY A 61 3.19 4.61 -13.74
CA GLY A 61 3.41 6.03 -14.06
C GLY A 61 2.86 6.97 -12.97
N ASP A 62 2.22 8.07 -13.38
CA ASP A 62 1.64 9.09 -12.48
C ASP A 62 0.24 8.72 -11.95
N SER A 63 -0.32 7.58 -12.36
CA SER A 63 -1.67 7.12 -12.02
C SER A 63 -1.61 5.74 -11.36
N CYS A 64 -1.95 5.62 -10.08
CA CYS A 64 -1.89 4.33 -9.39
C CYS A 64 -3.27 3.65 -9.31
N ASN A 65 -3.31 2.35 -9.62
CA ASN A 65 -4.41 1.46 -9.29
C ASN A 65 -3.98 0.55 -8.13
N LEU A 66 -4.53 0.79 -6.93
CA LEU A 66 -4.29 -0.09 -5.79
C LEU A 66 -5.30 -1.24 -5.78
N VAL A 67 -4.85 -2.46 -6.06
CA VAL A 67 -5.69 -3.67 -6.00
C VAL A 67 -5.31 -4.51 -4.79
N ILE A 68 -6.23 -4.64 -3.84
CA ILE A 68 -6.05 -5.50 -2.66
C ILE A 68 -6.77 -6.83 -2.94
N SER A 69 -6.02 -7.93 -2.95
CA SER A 69 -6.57 -9.27 -3.20
C SER A 69 -5.92 -10.33 -2.29
N PRO A 70 -6.62 -11.43 -2.00
CA PRO A 70 -6.01 -12.59 -1.35
C PRO A 70 -4.95 -13.25 -2.26
N ASP A 71 -3.92 -13.89 -1.68
CA ASP A 71 -2.78 -14.48 -2.41
C ASP A 71 -3.19 -15.37 -3.60
N ASN A 72 -4.23 -16.19 -3.43
CA ASN A 72 -4.70 -17.12 -4.47
C ASN A 72 -5.39 -16.44 -5.68
N HIS A 73 -5.64 -15.13 -5.60
CA HIS A 73 -6.23 -14.33 -6.69
C HIS A 73 -5.22 -13.36 -7.31
N SER A 74 -4.09 -13.10 -6.64
CA SER A 74 -3.09 -12.11 -7.05
C SER A 74 -2.54 -12.36 -8.47
N GLU A 75 -2.21 -13.61 -8.80
CA GLU A 75 -1.66 -14.00 -10.10
C GLU A 75 -2.69 -13.80 -11.24
N ASN A 76 -3.96 -14.15 -11.01
CA ASN A 76 -5.01 -13.99 -12.01
C ASN A 76 -5.32 -12.51 -12.26
N ILE A 77 -5.34 -11.70 -11.20
CA ILE A 77 -5.52 -10.25 -11.31
C ILE A 77 -4.34 -9.61 -12.06
N TYR A 78 -3.11 -10.02 -11.75
CA TYR A 78 -1.92 -9.58 -12.48
C TYR A 78 -2.03 -9.90 -13.98
N LYS A 79 -2.42 -11.14 -14.33
CA LYS A 79 -2.62 -11.56 -15.72
C LYS A 79 -3.70 -10.73 -16.44
N ILE A 80 -4.81 -10.42 -15.78
CA ILE A 80 -5.88 -9.58 -16.36
C ILE A 80 -5.39 -8.16 -16.61
N ILE A 81 -4.70 -7.57 -15.62
CA ILE A 81 -4.16 -6.21 -15.74
C ILE A 81 -3.12 -6.16 -16.87
N ASN A 82 -2.19 -7.12 -16.92
CA ASN A 82 -1.20 -7.18 -18.00
C ASN A 82 -1.85 -7.40 -19.36
N SER A 83 -2.80 -8.32 -19.50
CA SER A 83 -3.51 -8.54 -20.77
C SER A 83 -4.20 -7.26 -21.25
N TYR A 84 -4.82 -6.51 -20.35
CA TYR A 84 -5.45 -5.24 -20.67
C TYR A 84 -4.42 -4.17 -21.08
N LEU A 85 -3.26 -4.11 -20.42
CA LEU A 85 -2.19 -3.18 -20.78
C LEU A 85 -1.52 -3.57 -22.12
N ASP A 86 -1.30 -4.86 -22.37
CA ASP A 86 -0.76 -5.38 -23.63
C ASP A 86 -1.70 -5.10 -24.82
N GLU A 87 -3.03 -5.11 -24.58
CA GLU A 87 -4.03 -4.68 -25.58
C GLU A 87 -3.96 -3.17 -25.90
N LEU A 88 -3.52 -2.34 -24.95
CA LEU A 88 -3.32 -0.90 -25.15
C LEU A 88 -2.03 -0.58 -25.91
N ASP A 89 -1.05 -1.49 -25.95
CA ASP A 89 0.18 -1.36 -26.75
C ASP A 89 -0.04 -1.62 -28.26
N ILE A 90 -1.30 -1.75 -28.69
CA ILE A 90 -1.72 -1.70 -30.09
C ILE A 90 -2.36 -0.33 -30.36
N ASN A 91 -1.54 0.73 -30.43
CA ASN A 91 -1.67 1.92 -31.29
C ASN A 91 -0.59 2.96 -30.99
#